data_AF-A0A7W0XP73-F1
#
_entry.id   AF-A0A7W0XP73-F1
#
_cell.length_a   1.000
_cell.length_b   1.000
_cell.length_c   1.000
_cell.angle_alpha   90.00
_cell.angle_beta   90.00
_cell.angle_gamma   90.00
#
_symmetry.space_group_name_H-M   'P 1'
#
loop_
_entity.id
_entity.type
_entity.pdbx_description
1 polymer ?
#
loop_
_entity_poly.entity_id
_entity_poly.type
_entity_poly.pdbx_seq_one_letter_code
_entity_poly.pdbx_strand_id
1 'polypeptide(L)' 'MRDPYDVLGLGRAASEAEIKRAYRKLAKENHPDRRGDDPKARAKFSEISAAYDVLGDKAK' A
#
# COMPACT_ATOMS: atom_id res chain seq x y z
N MET A 1 -1.46 15.65 -6.30
CA MET A 1 -0.60 14.84 -5.43
C MET A 1 -1.52 13.94 -4.62
N ARG A 2 -1.54 12.62 -4.87
CA ARG A 2 -2.36 11.69 -4.07
C ARG A 2 -1.65 11.47 -2.75
N ASP A 3 -2.40 11.54 -1.65
CA ASP A 3 -1.86 11.29 -0.33
C ASP A 3 -1.47 9.81 -0.21
N PRO A 4 -0.24 9.46 0.20
CA PRO A 4 0.16 8.07 0.37
C PRO A 4 -0.68 7.37 1.45
N TYR A 5 -1.21 8.12 2.43
CA TYR A 5 -2.16 7.59 3.40
C TYR A 5 -3.47 7.14 2.73
N ASP A 6 -4.05 7.95 1.83
CA ASP A 6 -5.26 7.60 1.10
C ASP A 6 -5.07 6.37 0.18
N VAL A 7 -3.88 6.23 -0.41
CA VAL A 7 -3.53 5.07 -1.25
C VAL A 7 -3.55 3.76 -0.43
N LEU A 8 -3.11 3.82 0.82
CA LEU A 8 -3.18 2.70 1.76
C LEU A 8 -4.56 2.55 2.43
N GLY A 9 -5.50 3.47 2.17
CA GLY A 9 -6.80 3.52 2.84
C GLY A 9 -6.70 3.88 4.33
N LEU A 10 -5.68 4.67 4.68
CA LEU A 10 -5.35 5.09 6.03
C LEU A 10 -5.58 6.60 6.18
N GLY A 11 -5.87 7.03 7.41
CA GLY A 11 -5.86 8.45 7.73
C GLY A 11 -4.42 8.98 7.85
N ARG A 12 -4.22 10.29 7.67
CA ARG A 12 -2.92 10.95 7.91
C ARG A 12 -2.36 10.77 9.34
N ALA A 13 -3.22 10.40 10.29
CA ALA A 13 -2.86 10.08 11.66
C ALA A 13 -2.44 8.60 11.85
N ALA A 14 -2.38 7.81 10.78
CA ALA A 14 -2.04 6.39 10.89
C ALA A 14 -0.61 6.19 11.33
N SER A 15 -0.46 5.29 12.30
CA SER A 15 0.83 4.85 12.82
C SER A 15 1.58 3.96 11.83
N GLU A 16 2.89 3.85 11.99
CA GLU A 16 3.71 2.89 11.22
C GLU A 16 3.17 1.46 11.27
N ALA A 17 2.68 1.04 12.44
CA ALA A 17 2.08 -0.27 12.62
C ALA A 17 0.87 -0.47 11.71
N GLU A 18 0.02 0.56 11.58
CA GLU A 18 -1.13 0.57 10.68
C GLU A 18 -0.70 0.60 9.21
N ILE A 19 0.27 1.43 8.85
CA ILE A 19 0.87 1.50 7.51
C ILE A 19 1.38 0.12 7.08
N LYS A 20 2.19 -0.52 7.92
CA LYS A 20 2.79 -1.85 7.65
C LYS A 20 1.75 -2.96 7.62
N ARG A 21 0.65 -2.82 8.37
CA ARG A 21 -0.46 -3.79 8.38
C ARG A 21 -1.36 -3.61 7.15
N ALA A 22 -1.68 -2.39 6.77
CA ALA A 22 -2.44 -2.07 5.56
C ALA A 22 -1.69 -2.51 4.30
N TYR A 23 -0.40 -2.19 4.20
CA TYR A 23 0.47 -2.66 3.13
C TYR A 23 0.43 -4.18 3.00
N ARG A 24 0.66 -4.92 4.09
CA ARG A 24 0.64 -6.39 4.07
C ARG A 24 -0.71 -6.97 3.68
N LYS A 25 -1.81 -6.35 4.12
CA LYS A 25 -3.18 -6.75 3.75
C LYS A 25 -3.42 -6.55 2.26
N LEU A 26 -3.16 -5.34 1.77
CA LEU A 26 -3.37 -4.96 0.37
C LEU A 26 -2.45 -5.72 -0.58
N ALA A 27 -1.20 -5.97 -0.19
CA ALA A 27 -0.25 -6.81 -0.91
C ALA A 27 -0.80 -8.23 -1.08
N LYS A 28 -1.35 -8.83 -0.02
CA LYS A 28 -2.00 -10.16 -0.09
C LYS A 28 -3.29 -10.17 -0.91
N GLU A 29 -4.04 -9.06 -0.95
CA GLU A 29 -5.30 -8.94 -1.71
C GLU A 29 -5.08 -8.68 -3.20
N ASN A 30 -3.98 -8.02 -3.55
CA ASN A 30 -3.57 -7.70 -4.93
C ASN A 30 -2.43 -8.60 -5.42
N HIS A 31 -2.04 -9.63 -4.66
CA HIS A 31 -0.95 -10.53 -5.03
C HIS A 31 -1.30 -11.29 -6.34
N PRO A 32 -0.35 -11.44 -7.27
CA PRO A 32 -0.57 -12.17 -8.52
C PRO A 32 -1.04 -13.62 -8.28
N ASP A 33 -0.57 -14.30 -7.23
CA ASP A 33 -1.09 -15.64 -6.86
C ASP A 33 -2.61 -15.70 -6.64
N ARG A 34 -3.23 -14.59 -6.20
CA ARG A 34 -4.67 -14.54 -5.89
C ARG A 34 -5.51 -13.92 -7.00
N ARG A 35 -4.92 -13.01 -7.76
CA ARG A 35 -5.62 -12.22 -8.79
C ARG A 35 -5.25 -12.63 -10.21
N GLY A 36 -4.27 -13.51 -10.38
CA GLY A 36 -3.63 -13.78 -11.67
C GLY A 36 -2.81 -12.57 -12.14
N ASP A 37 -2.49 -12.57 -13.43
CA ASP A 37 -1.81 -11.45 -14.10
C ASP A 37 -2.77 -10.29 -14.42
N ASP A 38 -3.53 -9.86 -13.40
CA ASP A 38 -4.48 -8.74 -13.54
C ASP A 38 -3.68 -7.41 -13.54
N PRO A 39 -3.64 -6.69 -14.68
CA PRO A 39 -2.90 -5.43 -14.77
C PRO A 39 -3.44 -4.38 -13.80
N LYS A 40 -4.71 -4.44 -13.37
CA LYS A 40 -5.25 -3.54 -12.35
C LYS A 40 -4.70 -3.83 -10.97
N ALA A 41 -4.51 -5.10 -10.63
CA ALA A 41 -3.91 -5.51 -9.35
C ALA A 41 -2.44 -5.07 -9.30
N ARG A 42 -1.71 -5.21 -10.41
CA ARG A 42 -0.33 -4.73 -10.54
C ARG A 42 -0.22 -3.21 -10.39
N ALA A 43 -1.10 -2.45 -11.05
CA ALA A 43 -1.13 -0.99 -10.92
C ALA A 43 -1.41 -0.57 -9.46
N LYS A 44 -2.41 -1.18 -8.81
CA LYS A 44 -2.71 -0.95 -7.39
C LYS A 44 -1.53 -1.29 -6.50
N PHE A 45 -0.92 -2.46 -6.70
CA PHE A 45 0.24 -2.90 -5.93
C PHE A 45 1.39 -1.90 -6.04
N SER A 46 1.66 -1.39 -7.24
CA SER A 46 2.67 -0.35 -7.47
C SER A 46 2.35 0.95 -6.71
N GLU A 47 1.10 1.41 -6.71
CA GLU A 47 0.68 2.58 -5.93
C GLU A 47 0.86 2.33 -4.41
N ILE A 48 0.46 1.16 -3.93
CA ILE A 48 0.57 0.74 -2.52
C ILE A 48 2.03 0.67 -2.07
N SER A 49 2.92 0.10 -2.88
CA SER A 49 4.36 0.05 -2.59
C SER A 49 4.98 1.44 -2.57
N ALA A 50 4.67 2.29 -3.54
CA ALA A 50 5.17 3.67 -3.56
C ALA A 50 4.71 4.47 -2.33
N ALA A 51 3.44 4.31 -1.93
CA ALA A 51 2.92 4.93 -0.72
C ALA A 51 3.61 4.40 0.54
N TYR A 52 3.84 3.09 0.61
CA TYR A 52 4.54 2.46 1.72
C TYR A 52 6.00 2.90 1.80
N ASP A 53 6.71 3.05 0.69
CA ASP A 53 8.08 3.57 0.69
C ASP A 53 8.13 5.00 1.22
N VAL A 54 7.26 5.90 0.74
CA VAL A 54 7.22 7.30 1.22
C VAL A 54 6.91 7.40 2.71
N LEU A 55 5.97 6.59 3.20
CA LEU A 55 5.55 6.62 4.61
C LEU A 55 6.48 5.83 5.53
N GLY A 56 7.05 4.74 5.04
CA GLY A 56 7.98 3.87 5.75
C GLY A 56 9.40 4.42 5.80
N ASP A 57 9.78 5.35 4.91
CA ASP A 57 11.08 6.04 4.97
C ASP A 57 11.04 7.23 5.94
N LYS A 58 9.89 7.89 6.09
CA LYS A 58 9.67 8.91 7.16
C LYS A 58 9.76 8.33 8.59
N ALA A 59 9.66 7.01 8.69
CA ALA A 59 9.72 6.23 9.91
C ALA A 59 11.14 5.82 10.32
N LYS A 60 12.14 6.14 9.50
CA LYS A 60 13.53 5.70 9.68
C LYS A 60 14.42 6.77 10.30
#